data_AF-A0A2P5EJI6-F1
#
_entry.id   AF-A0A2P5EJI6-F1
#
_cell.length_a   1.000
_cell.length_b   1.000
_cell.length_c   1.000
_cell.angle_alpha   90.00
_cell.angle_beta   90.00
_cell.angle_gamma   90.00
#
_symmetry.space_group_name_H-M   'P 1'
#
loop_
_entity.id
_entity.type
_entity.pdbx_description
1 polymer ?
#
loop_
_entity_poly.entity_id
_entity_poly.type
_entity_poly.pdbx_seq_one_letter_code
_entity_poly.pdbx_strand_id
1 'polypeptide(L)'
;MESKRNYEFAESYTMNGGEGPYSYVQNSIFQRGALEASKEMIQEAIIRHFDMNKTLSSASFSNQIFLVDFGCSTGPNTFLAVHNILEAIQLKYQLEKRHNLALSDDHPHDHQIPIISQVFFNDHFSNDFNTLFKSLPPTRKYLAAGVPGSFHGRLFPNSSLHFIHSSCALHWLSKVPSEVMDRTSPAWNKGRIHYTNAGKQVVKAYSDQYAEDMMSFFRARAEELVDPRFPLGIRRYSTNPTWSLTICLHNKINKVNPNNLHKLNNA
;
A
#
# COMPACT_ATOMS: atom_id res chain seq x y z
N MET A 1 -32.10 -12.29 28.38
CA MET A 1 -31.30 -13.09 27.44
C MET A 1 -30.43 -12.14 26.62
N GLU A 2 -29.19 -11.92 27.05
CA GLU A 2 -28.22 -11.16 26.26
C GLU A 2 -27.78 -12.01 25.06
N SER A 3 -28.02 -11.49 23.85
CA SER A 3 -27.49 -12.13 22.65
C SER A 3 -25.96 -12.01 22.69
N LYS A 4 -25.27 -13.14 22.86
CA LYS A 4 -23.84 -13.23 22.58
C LYS A 4 -23.65 -12.91 21.09
N ARG A 5 -23.30 -11.66 20.79
CA ARG A 5 -22.73 -11.30 19.49
C ARG A 5 -21.35 -11.97 19.45
N ASN A 6 -21.26 -13.12 18.80
CA ASN A 6 -20.00 -13.69 18.38
C ASN A 6 -19.42 -12.72 17.34
N TYR A 7 -18.56 -11.79 17.77
CA TYR A 7 -17.66 -11.13 16.86
C TYR A 7 -16.64 -12.18 16.43
N GLU A 8 -16.92 -12.89 15.34
CA GLU A 8 -15.87 -13.58 14.60
C GLU A 8 -14.90 -12.49 14.14
N PHE A 9 -13.75 -12.39 14.82
CA PHE A 9 -12.65 -11.60 14.30
C PHE A 9 -12.29 -12.20 12.94
N ALA A 10 -12.27 -11.37 11.90
CA ALA A 10 -11.75 -11.78 10.61
C ALA A 10 -10.36 -12.42 10.83
N GLU A 11 -10.16 -13.61 10.28
CA GLU A 11 -8.87 -14.28 10.37
C GLU A 11 -7.77 -13.34 9.89
N SER A 12 -6.72 -13.25 10.68
CA SER A 12 -5.62 -12.29 10.50
C SER A 12 -4.33 -13.06 10.41
N TYR A 13 -3.64 -12.93 9.27
CA TYR A 13 -2.37 -13.58 9.03
C TYR A 13 -1.29 -12.52 8.92
N THR A 14 -0.42 -12.47 9.93
CA THR A 14 0.69 -11.52 10.01
C THR A 14 2.01 -12.24 9.93
N MET A 15 3.07 -11.52 9.59
CA MET A 15 4.40 -12.10 9.52
C MET A 15 4.90 -12.49 10.92
N ASN A 16 5.87 -13.41 10.98
CA ASN A 16 6.49 -13.83 12.24
C ASN A 16 7.16 -12.64 12.94
N GLY A 17 6.64 -12.28 14.12
CA GLY A 17 7.17 -11.20 14.95
C GLY A 17 8.51 -11.50 15.62
N GLY A 18 8.99 -10.53 16.40
CA GLY A 18 10.25 -10.59 17.13
C GLY A 18 11.50 -10.31 16.28
N GLU A 19 12.66 -10.53 16.91
CA GLU A 19 13.99 -10.21 16.35
C GLU A 19 14.88 -11.45 16.18
N GLY A 20 14.34 -12.64 16.48
CA GLY A 20 15.06 -13.91 16.42
C GLY A 20 15.33 -14.41 14.99
N PRO A 21 16.08 -15.52 14.82
CA PRO A 21 16.50 -16.02 13.51
C PRO A 21 15.35 -16.45 12.58
N TYR A 22 14.16 -16.74 13.13
CA TYR A 22 12.96 -17.10 12.35
C TYR A 22 11.95 -15.96 12.20
N SER A 23 12.30 -14.77 12.69
CA SER A 23 11.47 -13.57 12.55
C SER A 23 11.45 -13.07 11.11
N TYR A 24 10.41 -12.32 10.77
CA TYR A 24 10.32 -11.64 9.48
C TYR A 24 11.47 -10.66 9.28
N VAL A 25 11.86 -9.92 10.32
CA VAL A 25 12.98 -8.96 10.32
C VAL A 25 14.26 -9.58 9.73
N GLN A 26 14.53 -10.85 10.05
CA GLN A 26 15.73 -11.57 9.59
C GLN A 26 15.53 -12.32 8.26
N ASN A 27 14.28 -12.47 7.78
CA ASN A 27 13.93 -13.34 6.64
C ASN A 27 13.15 -12.61 5.53
N SER A 28 13.21 -11.28 5.48
CA SER A 28 12.46 -10.45 4.51
C SER A 28 13.31 -9.91 3.35
N ILE A 29 14.43 -10.56 3.03
CA ILE A 29 15.41 -10.10 2.03
C ILE A 29 14.82 -10.05 0.61
N PHE A 30 13.93 -10.98 0.27
CA PHE A 30 13.29 -10.99 -1.04
C PHE A 30 12.36 -9.78 -1.23
N GLN A 31 11.54 -9.49 -0.22
CA GLN A 31 10.67 -8.32 -0.18
C GLN A 31 11.49 -7.02 -0.19
N ARG A 32 12.65 -7.02 0.45
CA ARG A 32 13.60 -5.91 0.40
C ARG A 32 14.14 -5.70 -1.01
N GLY A 33 14.58 -6.75 -1.69
CA GLY A 33 15.06 -6.66 -3.07
C GLY A 33 14.00 -6.11 -4.02
N ALA A 34 12.74 -6.52 -3.85
CA ALA A 34 11.65 -5.97 -4.64
C ALA A 34 11.38 -4.48 -4.36
N LEU A 35 11.48 -4.05 -3.11
CA LEU A 35 11.39 -2.65 -2.72
C LEU A 35 12.54 -1.81 -3.30
N GLU A 36 13.76 -2.33 -3.25
CA GLU A 36 14.94 -1.65 -3.81
C GLU A 36 14.82 -1.52 -5.33
N ALA A 37 14.34 -2.56 -6.02
CA ALA A 37 14.08 -2.54 -7.45
C ALA A 37 12.96 -1.57 -7.87
N SER A 38 12.01 -1.24 -6.98
CA SER A 38 10.93 -0.28 -7.27
C SER A 38 11.26 1.16 -6.89
N LYS A 39 12.41 1.42 -6.24
CA LYS A 39 12.80 2.76 -5.74
C LYS A 39 12.71 3.85 -6.81
N GLU A 40 13.38 3.66 -7.95
CA GLU A 40 13.44 4.67 -9.01
C GLU A 40 12.06 4.94 -9.60
N MET A 41 11.23 3.91 -9.73
CA MET A 41 9.86 4.03 -10.23
C MET A 41 8.98 4.84 -9.28
N ILE A 42 9.09 4.60 -7.96
CA ILE A 42 8.37 5.37 -6.95
C ILE A 42 8.79 6.83 -7.00
N GLN A 43 10.09 7.08 -7.08
CA GLN A 43 10.63 8.43 -7.15
C GLN A 43 10.15 9.17 -8.40
N GLU A 44 10.19 8.54 -9.57
CA GLU A 44 9.70 9.12 -10.83
C GLU A 44 8.20 9.45 -10.74
N ALA A 45 7.39 8.56 -10.18
CA ALA A 45 5.97 8.78 -10.03
C ALA A 45 5.66 9.94 -9.08
N ILE A 46 6.36 10.05 -7.95
CA ILE A 46 6.25 11.19 -7.03
C ILE A 46 6.63 12.49 -7.75
N ILE A 47 7.78 12.51 -8.44
CA ILE A 47 8.25 13.72 -9.13
C ILE A 47 7.25 14.19 -10.20
N ARG A 48 6.61 13.27 -10.92
CA ARG A 48 5.68 13.62 -12.00
C ARG A 48 4.27 13.92 -11.55
N HIS A 49 3.80 13.30 -10.47
CA HIS A 49 2.37 13.25 -10.17
C HIS A 49 2.01 13.81 -8.80
N PHE A 50 2.99 13.97 -7.90
CA PHE A 50 2.74 14.58 -6.60
C PHE A 50 2.61 16.10 -6.73
N ASP A 51 1.39 16.60 -6.58
CA ASP A 51 1.11 18.04 -6.60
C ASP A 51 1.38 18.65 -5.22
N MET A 52 2.59 19.19 -5.03
CA MET A 52 2.97 19.87 -3.79
C MET A 52 2.13 21.11 -3.56
N ASN A 53 1.88 21.91 -4.60
CA ASN A 53 1.16 23.19 -4.45
C ASN A 53 -0.24 22.96 -3.89
N LYS A 54 -0.96 21.98 -4.43
CA LYS A 54 -2.28 21.61 -3.93
C LYS A 54 -2.23 21.04 -2.51
N THR A 55 -1.22 20.23 -2.21
CA THR A 55 -1.02 19.64 -0.89
C THR A 55 -0.77 20.71 0.17
N LEU A 56 0.09 21.70 -0.13
CA LEU A 56 0.51 22.74 0.81
C LEU A 56 -0.49 23.90 0.92
N SER A 57 -1.27 24.15 -0.12
CA SER A 57 -2.30 25.21 -0.14
C SER A 57 -3.62 24.77 0.49
N SER A 58 -3.75 23.52 0.93
CA SER A 58 -4.96 23.03 1.60
C SER A 58 -5.10 23.66 2.98
N ALA A 59 -6.17 24.41 3.20
CA ALA A 59 -6.46 25.12 4.45
C ALA A 59 -6.49 24.20 5.70
N SER A 60 -6.69 22.90 5.51
CA SER A 60 -6.78 21.91 6.60
C SER A 60 -5.42 21.34 7.05
N PHE A 61 -4.35 21.49 6.26
CA PHE A 61 -3.09 20.76 6.48
C PHE A 61 -1.85 21.63 6.22
N SER A 62 -1.86 22.89 6.68
CA SER A 62 -0.78 23.86 6.44
C SER A 62 0.61 23.23 6.65
N ASN A 63 1.32 22.98 5.55
CA ASN A 63 2.65 22.37 5.47
C ASN A 63 2.80 20.94 6.03
N GLN A 64 1.72 20.16 6.14
CA GLN A 64 1.74 18.79 6.64
C GLN A 64 1.43 17.77 5.54
N ILE A 65 2.23 16.70 5.50
CA ILE A 65 1.98 15.54 4.63
C ILE A 65 1.76 14.31 5.52
N PHE A 66 0.68 13.58 5.22
CA PHE A 66 0.30 12.34 5.90
C PHE A 66 0.49 11.16 4.94
N LEU A 67 1.36 10.24 5.33
CA LEU A 67 1.72 9.04 4.59
C LEU A 67 1.23 7.81 5.35
N VAL A 68 0.77 6.78 4.64
CA VAL A 68 0.55 5.45 5.22
C VAL A 68 1.29 4.37 4.42
N ASP A 69 1.84 3.38 5.13
CA ASP A 69 2.26 2.11 4.57
C ASP A 69 1.29 0.99 4.99
N PHE A 70 0.54 0.43 4.04
CA PHE A 70 -0.40 -0.68 4.26
C PHE A 70 0.31 -2.03 4.11
N GLY A 71 0.26 -2.84 5.18
CA GLY A 71 0.99 -4.10 5.30
C GLY A 71 2.45 -3.87 5.67
N CYS A 72 2.70 -3.06 6.70
CA CYS A 72 4.04 -2.65 7.11
C CYS A 72 4.87 -3.78 7.76
N SER A 73 4.22 -4.85 8.20
CA SER A 73 4.83 -5.92 8.99
C SER A 73 5.55 -5.35 10.22
N THR A 74 6.71 -5.90 10.58
CA THR A 74 7.47 -5.58 11.79
C THR A 74 8.77 -4.81 11.52
N GLY A 75 8.99 -4.39 10.26
CA GLY A 75 10.27 -3.83 9.80
C GLY A 75 11.26 -4.90 9.31
N PRO A 76 12.44 -4.49 8.77
CA PRO A 76 12.88 -3.11 8.56
C PRO A 76 12.40 -2.51 7.23
N ASN A 77 11.80 -3.31 6.34
CA ASN A 77 11.48 -2.93 4.96
C ASN A 77 10.57 -1.68 4.87
N THR A 78 9.58 -1.57 5.76
CA THR A 78 8.68 -0.39 5.83
C THR A 78 9.44 0.92 6.06
N PHE A 79 10.49 0.92 6.88
CA PHE A 79 11.28 2.13 7.14
C PHE A 79 12.09 2.56 5.92
N LEU A 80 12.62 1.59 5.17
CA LEU A 80 13.31 1.86 3.90
C LEU A 80 12.33 2.43 2.86
N ALA A 81 11.12 1.86 2.77
CA ALA A 81 10.08 2.33 1.86
C ALA A 81 9.68 3.77 2.18
N VAL A 82 9.38 4.05 3.45
CA VAL A 82 9.09 5.39 3.95
C VAL A 82 10.24 6.33 3.60
N HIS A 83 11.48 5.98 3.97
CA HIS A 83 12.65 6.82 3.69
C HIS A 83 12.77 7.21 2.20
N ASN A 84 12.64 6.25 1.29
CA ASN A 84 12.69 6.50 -0.16
C ASN A 84 11.56 7.44 -0.62
N ILE A 85 10.35 7.30 -0.08
CA ILE A 85 9.22 8.19 -0.38
C ILE A 85 9.50 9.60 0.13
N LEU A 86 10.00 9.75 1.36
CA LEU A 86 10.30 11.06 1.93
C LEU A 86 11.39 11.77 1.11
N GLU A 87 12.43 11.03 0.70
CA GLU A 87 13.50 11.53 -0.16
C GLU A 87 12.95 12.02 -1.50
N ALA A 88 12.07 11.25 -2.14
CA ALA A 88 11.45 11.63 -3.41
C ALA A 88 10.55 12.88 -3.29
N ILE A 89 9.75 12.98 -2.23
CA ILE A 89 8.91 14.17 -1.96
C ILE A 89 9.80 15.40 -1.72
N GLN A 90 10.88 15.23 -0.96
CA GLN A 90 11.85 16.30 -0.72
C GLN A 90 12.47 16.81 -2.01
N LEU A 91 12.86 15.89 -2.91
CA LEU A 91 13.42 16.24 -4.21
C LEU A 91 12.39 16.97 -5.09
N LYS A 92 11.14 16.48 -5.14
CA LYS A 92 10.04 17.14 -5.85
C LYS A 92 9.83 18.57 -5.37
N TYR A 93 9.76 18.78 -4.06
CA TYR A 93 9.64 20.12 -3.48
C TYR A 93 10.79 21.06 -3.89
N GLN A 94 12.04 20.57 -3.85
CA GLN A 94 13.20 21.37 -4.25
C GLN A 94 13.18 21.74 -5.74
N LEU A 95 12.75 20.80 -6.60
CA LEU A 95 12.64 21.04 -8.04
C LEU A 95 11.59 22.13 -8.35
N GLU A 96 10.42 22.07 -7.71
CA GLU A 96 9.36 23.05 -7.91
C GLU A 96 9.71 24.42 -7.33
N LYS A 97 10.35 24.46 -6.14
CA LYS A 97 10.84 25.72 -5.56
C LYS A 97 11.84 26.42 -6.48
N ARG A 98 12.80 25.69 -7.05
CA ARG A 98 13.77 26.26 -8.02
C ARG A 98 13.08 26.78 -9.27
N HIS A 99 12.08 26.06 -9.77
CA HIS A 99 11.32 26.51 -10.94
C HIS A 99 10.54 27.80 -10.67
N ASN A 100 9.91 27.92 -9.49
CA ASN A 100 9.15 29.12 -9.13
C ASN A 100 10.06 30.34 -8.87
N LEU A 101 11.22 30.16 -8.23
CA LEU A 101 12.21 31.23 -8.03
C LEU A 101 12.84 31.73 -9.34
N ALA A 102 12.96 30.88 -10.36
CA ALA A 102 13.43 31.28 -11.69
C ALA A 102 12.41 32.16 -12.45
N LEU A 103 11.18 32.28 -11.94
CA LEU A 103 10.07 33.02 -12.56
C LEU A 103 9.66 34.28 -11.79
N SER A 104 10.31 34.61 -10.66
CA SER A 104 10.00 35.78 -9.84
C SER A 104 11.27 36.45 -9.31
N ASP A 105 11.39 37.78 -9.47
CA ASP A 105 12.47 38.61 -8.89
C ASP A 105 12.36 38.81 -7.36
N ASP A 106 11.43 38.11 -6.71
CA ASP A 106 11.14 38.29 -5.28
C ASP A 106 12.09 37.48 -4.40
N HIS A 107 12.64 38.12 -3.37
CA HIS A 107 13.60 37.52 -2.44
C HIS A 107 13.02 36.30 -1.71
N PRO A 108 13.86 35.29 -1.38
CA PRO A 108 13.39 34.05 -0.77
C PRO A 108 12.95 34.31 0.67
N HIS A 109 11.66 34.58 0.88
CA HIS A 109 11.06 34.33 2.17
C HIS A 109 11.27 32.85 2.50
N ASP A 110 11.82 32.59 3.69
CA ASP A 110 12.19 31.28 4.22
C ASP A 110 10.94 30.38 4.40
N HIS A 111 10.40 29.90 3.27
CA HIS A 111 9.31 28.94 3.24
C HIS A 111 9.91 27.58 3.56
N GLN A 112 9.78 27.25 4.85
CA GLN A 112 10.21 26.01 5.47
C GLN A 112 9.73 24.82 4.64
N ILE A 113 10.64 23.88 4.38
CA ILE A 113 10.35 22.62 3.71
C ILE A 113 9.13 21.98 4.37
N PRO A 114 8.14 21.47 3.61
CA PRO A 114 7.04 20.75 4.20
C PRO A 114 7.54 19.52 4.94
N ILE A 115 7.36 19.56 6.25
CA ILE A 115 7.74 18.48 7.13
C ILE A 115 6.70 17.40 6.91
N ILE A 116 7.12 16.24 6.37
CA ILE A 116 6.25 15.07 6.38
C ILE A 116 5.97 14.77 7.85
N SER A 117 4.75 15.10 8.25
CA SER A 117 4.45 15.36 9.65
C SER A 117 4.12 14.06 10.36
N GLN A 118 3.48 13.13 9.64
CA GLN A 118 3.02 11.88 10.21
C GLN A 118 3.11 10.74 9.18
N VAL A 119 3.69 9.64 9.61
CA VAL A 119 3.67 8.35 8.91
C VAL A 119 2.87 7.36 9.74
N PHE A 120 1.89 6.74 9.08
CA PHE A 120 1.09 5.67 9.64
C PHE A 120 1.61 4.31 9.14
N PHE A 121 1.79 3.39 10.06
CA PHE A 121 2.17 2.02 9.79
C PHE A 121 0.94 1.15 10.01
N ASN A 122 0.30 0.70 8.93
CA ASN A 122 -0.85 -0.19 9.03
C ASN A 122 -0.43 -1.64 8.85
N ASP A 123 -0.97 -2.48 9.72
CA ASP A 123 -1.03 -3.92 9.54
C ASP A 123 -2.23 -4.47 10.33
N HIS A 124 -2.46 -5.77 10.30
CA HIS A 124 -3.54 -6.36 11.09
C HIS A 124 -3.29 -6.24 12.61
N PHE A 125 -4.37 -6.39 13.40
CA PHE A 125 -4.33 -6.33 14.87
C PHE A 125 -3.31 -7.28 15.51
N SER A 126 -3.08 -8.46 14.93
CA SER A 126 -2.14 -9.45 15.46
C SER A 126 -0.68 -9.17 15.11
N ASN A 127 -0.39 -8.12 14.36
CA ASN A 127 0.98 -7.78 13.98
C ASN A 127 1.78 -7.34 15.22
N ASP A 128 3.07 -7.65 15.21
CA ASP A 128 3.96 -7.28 16.31
C ASP A 128 4.43 -5.82 16.17
N PHE A 129 3.53 -4.90 16.48
CA PHE A 129 3.82 -3.47 16.54
C PHE A 129 4.87 -3.11 17.60
N ASN A 130 5.10 -3.96 18.61
CA ASN A 130 6.15 -3.71 19.60
C ASN A 130 7.54 -3.80 18.96
N THR A 131 7.79 -4.84 18.16
CA THR A 131 9.02 -4.96 17.39
C THR A 131 9.17 -3.83 16.37
N LEU A 132 8.08 -3.46 15.69
CA LEU A 132 8.08 -2.31 14.78
C LEU A 132 8.50 -1.01 15.51
N PHE A 133 7.87 -0.69 16.66
CA PHE A 133 8.16 0.56 17.36
C PHE A 133 9.53 0.60 18.01
N LYS A 134 10.03 -0.54 18.51
CA LYS A 134 11.42 -0.65 19.00
C LYS A 134 12.45 -0.38 17.91
N SER A 135 12.15 -0.76 16.67
CA SER A 135 13.06 -0.64 15.53
C SER A 135 12.91 0.65 14.72
N LEU A 136 12.03 1.58 15.14
CA LEU A 136 11.87 2.87 14.48
C LEU A 136 13.20 3.63 14.42
N PRO A 137 13.61 4.17 13.25
CA PRO A 137 14.86 4.91 13.13
C PRO A 137 14.91 6.12 14.08
N PRO A 138 15.95 6.28 14.92
CA PRO A 138 16.03 7.37 15.89
C PRO A 138 16.19 8.75 15.23
N THR A 139 16.77 8.79 14.02
CA THR A 139 17.02 10.02 13.24
C THR A 139 15.86 10.41 12.31
N ARG A 140 14.70 9.74 12.44
CA ARG A 140 13.52 10.02 11.62
C ARG A 140 13.04 11.46 11.80
N LYS A 141 12.56 12.06 10.71
CA LYS A 141 12.03 13.44 10.67
C LYS A 141 10.50 13.48 10.55
N TYR A 142 9.84 12.47 11.08
CA TYR A 142 8.38 12.31 11.04
C TYR A 142 7.86 11.72 12.36
N LEU A 143 6.62 12.04 12.69
CA LEU A 143 5.89 11.34 13.74
C LEU A 143 5.40 9.98 13.22
N ALA A 144 5.47 8.96 14.06
CA ALA A 144 5.08 7.60 13.70
C ALA A 144 3.84 7.18 14.51
N ALA A 145 2.89 6.51 13.87
CA ALA A 145 1.75 5.90 14.54
C ALA A 145 1.44 4.54 13.91
N GLY A 146 1.05 3.56 14.72
CA GLY A 146 0.52 2.29 14.25
C GLY A 146 -0.99 2.38 14.04
N VAL A 147 -1.50 1.74 12.99
CA VAL A 147 -2.93 1.69 12.67
C VAL A 147 -3.32 0.23 12.50
N PRO A 148 -3.75 -0.46 13.57
CA PRO A 148 -4.13 -1.87 13.48
C PRO A 148 -5.48 -2.02 12.77
N GLY A 149 -5.55 -2.90 11.78
CA GLY A 149 -6.78 -3.22 11.04
C GLY A 149 -6.53 -3.68 9.61
N SER A 150 -7.52 -4.35 9.01
CA SER A 150 -7.42 -4.78 7.62
C SER A 150 -7.52 -3.60 6.66
N PHE A 151 -6.58 -3.51 5.71
CA PHE A 151 -6.61 -2.50 4.67
C PHE A 151 -7.71 -2.74 3.62
N HIS A 152 -8.42 -3.86 3.61
CA HIS A 152 -9.56 -4.05 2.70
C HIS A 152 -10.76 -3.15 3.07
N GLY A 153 -10.80 -2.64 4.30
CA GLY A 153 -11.80 -1.69 4.78
C GLY A 153 -11.24 -0.27 4.96
N ARG A 154 -12.12 0.62 5.44
CA ARG A 154 -11.79 1.98 5.89
C ARG A 154 -10.99 1.94 7.20
N LEU A 155 -9.93 2.74 7.27
CA LEU A 155 -9.02 2.88 8.42
C LEU A 155 -8.80 4.34 8.80
N PHE A 156 -8.99 5.28 7.86
CA PHE A 156 -8.76 6.70 8.08
C PHE A 156 -10.04 7.53 7.85
N PRO A 157 -10.14 8.74 8.42
CA PRO A 157 -11.17 9.70 8.05
C PRO A 157 -11.15 10.06 6.55
N ASN A 158 -12.22 10.68 6.08
CA ASN A 158 -12.29 11.13 4.70
C ASN A 158 -11.23 12.20 4.44
N SER A 159 -10.55 12.12 3.28
CA SER A 159 -9.59 13.12 2.83
C SER A 159 -8.54 13.51 3.87
N SER A 160 -7.92 12.51 4.52
CA SER A 160 -6.87 12.71 5.54
C SER A 160 -5.48 12.24 5.10
N LEU A 161 -5.39 11.44 4.04
CA LEU A 161 -4.13 10.89 3.53
C LEU A 161 -3.68 11.62 2.28
N HIS A 162 -2.39 11.89 2.18
CA HIS A 162 -1.76 12.53 1.01
C HIS A 162 -1.05 11.51 0.13
N PHE A 163 -0.46 10.49 0.75
CA PHE A 163 0.26 9.45 0.05
C PHE A 163 0.00 8.09 0.69
N ILE A 164 -0.13 7.07 -0.15
CA ILE A 164 -0.33 5.68 0.26
C ILE A 164 0.77 4.85 -0.39
N HIS A 165 1.41 4.02 0.43
CA HIS A 165 2.29 2.96 -0.01
C HIS A 165 1.72 1.60 0.44
N SER A 166 2.03 0.57 -0.34
CA SER A 166 1.87 -0.81 0.06
C SER A 166 2.85 -1.62 -0.79
N SER A 167 3.54 -2.58 -0.18
CA SER A 167 4.45 -3.48 -0.89
C SER A 167 4.31 -4.88 -0.32
N CYS A 168 4.23 -5.87 -1.21
CA CYS A 168 4.13 -7.29 -0.82
C CYS A 168 2.98 -7.61 0.17
N ALA A 169 1.89 -6.84 0.15
CA ALA A 169 0.74 -7.04 1.03
C ALA A 169 -0.56 -7.34 0.28
N LEU A 170 -0.82 -6.66 -0.84
CA LEU A 170 -2.10 -6.72 -1.57
C LEU A 170 -2.43 -8.08 -2.22
N HIS A 171 -1.52 -9.05 -2.18
CA HIS A 171 -1.80 -10.42 -2.63
C HIS A 171 -2.45 -11.28 -1.53
N TRP A 172 -2.42 -10.82 -0.28
CA TRP A 172 -3.13 -11.47 0.82
C TRP A 172 -4.63 -11.17 0.69
N LEU A 173 -5.40 -12.23 0.45
CA LEU A 173 -6.85 -12.12 0.33
C LEU A 173 -7.49 -11.87 1.70
N SER A 174 -8.66 -11.24 1.70
CA SER A 174 -9.46 -11.03 2.91
C SER A 174 -9.98 -12.33 3.51
N LYS A 175 -10.16 -13.36 2.68
CA LYS A 175 -10.62 -14.70 3.06
C LYS A 175 -10.24 -15.72 1.99
N VAL A 176 -10.28 -17.00 2.38
CA VAL A 176 -10.23 -18.11 1.41
C VAL A 176 -11.56 -18.15 0.63
N PRO A 177 -11.55 -18.27 -0.72
CA PRO A 177 -12.79 -18.41 -1.48
C PRO A 177 -13.61 -19.61 -0.99
N SER A 178 -14.88 -19.40 -0.65
CA SER A 178 -15.74 -20.46 -0.08
C SER A 178 -15.85 -21.69 -0.98
N GLU A 179 -15.86 -21.46 -2.29
CA GLU A 179 -16.03 -22.45 -3.35
C GLU A 179 -14.85 -23.40 -3.45
N VAL A 180 -13.66 -23.02 -2.95
CA VAL A 180 -12.49 -23.90 -2.93
C VAL A 180 -12.49 -24.84 -1.73
N MET A 181 -13.27 -24.52 -0.69
CA MET A 181 -13.43 -25.31 0.53
C MET A 181 -14.63 -26.27 0.45
N ASP A 182 -15.64 -25.93 -0.35
CA ASP A 182 -16.82 -26.76 -0.55
C ASP A 182 -16.53 -28.00 -1.40
N ARG A 183 -16.71 -29.19 -0.83
CA ARG A 183 -16.48 -30.48 -1.50
C ARG A 183 -17.44 -30.77 -2.67
N THR A 184 -18.57 -30.07 -2.71
CA THR A 184 -19.59 -30.21 -3.77
C THR A 184 -19.36 -29.24 -4.92
N SER A 185 -18.54 -28.21 -4.72
CA SER A 185 -18.23 -27.18 -5.70
C SER A 185 -17.31 -27.72 -6.81
N PRO A 186 -17.51 -27.31 -8.07
CA PRO A 186 -16.57 -27.60 -9.15
C PRO A 186 -15.20 -26.90 -8.96
N ALA A 187 -15.10 -25.97 -8.02
CA ALA A 187 -13.86 -25.33 -7.59
C ALA A 187 -13.23 -25.99 -6.36
N TRP A 188 -13.73 -27.11 -5.86
CA TRP A 188 -13.16 -27.79 -4.69
C TRP A 188 -11.66 -28.08 -4.87
N ASN A 189 -10.81 -27.48 -4.04
CA ASN A 189 -9.36 -27.56 -4.21
C ASN A 189 -8.76 -28.78 -3.46
N LYS A 190 -9.28 -29.97 -3.75
CA LYS A 190 -8.88 -31.21 -3.06
C LYS A 190 -7.37 -31.42 -3.09
N GLY A 191 -6.78 -31.61 -1.90
CA GLY A 191 -5.38 -32.00 -1.71
C GLY A 191 -4.37 -30.91 -2.07
N ARG A 192 -4.80 -29.65 -2.18
CA ARG A 192 -3.95 -28.50 -2.51
C ARG A 192 -4.21 -27.36 -1.54
N ILE A 193 -3.20 -26.53 -1.34
CA ILE A 193 -3.27 -25.34 -0.48
C ILE A 193 -3.44 -24.03 -1.28
N HIS A 194 -3.30 -24.09 -2.61
CA HIS A 194 -3.39 -22.94 -3.50
C HIS A 194 -3.75 -23.37 -4.94
N TYR A 195 -3.78 -22.43 -5.88
CA TYR A 195 -4.23 -22.66 -7.27
C TYR A 195 -3.13 -23.12 -8.25
N THR A 196 -1.90 -23.36 -7.80
CA THR A 196 -0.81 -23.83 -8.68
C THR A 196 -1.17 -25.20 -9.27
N ASN A 197 -1.17 -25.30 -10.61
CA ASN A 197 -1.59 -26.49 -11.35
C ASN A 197 -3.02 -26.97 -10.98
N ALA A 198 -3.88 -26.05 -10.53
CA ALA A 198 -5.27 -26.33 -10.21
C ALA A 198 -6.16 -26.19 -11.45
N GLY A 199 -7.41 -26.67 -11.32
CA GLY A 199 -8.42 -26.50 -12.36
C GLY A 199 -8.80 -25.04 -12.57
N LYS A 200 -9.32 -24.71 -13.75
CA LYS A 200 -9.74 -23.34 -14.12
C LYS A 200 -10.74 -22.75 -13.13
N GLN A 201 -11.59 -23.57 -12.53
CA GLN A 201 -12.58 -23.18 -11.54
C GLN A 201 -11.93 -22.71 -10.23
N VAL A 202 -10.87 -23.38 -9.77
CA VAL A 202 -10.08 -22.96 -8.59
C VAL A 202 -9.42 -21.62 -8.87
N VAL A 203 -8.74 -21.49 -10.01
CA VAL A 203 -8.07 -20.24 -10.42
C VAL A 203 -9.08 -19.10 -10.51
N LYS A 204 -10.27 -19.35 -11.07
CA LYS A 204 -11.35 -18.37 -11.16
C LYS A 204 -11.81 -17.93 -9.77
N ALA A 205 -12.06 -18.86 -8.85
CA ALA A 205 -12.51 -18.53 -7.49
C ALA A 205 -11.51 -17.62 -6.75
N TYR A 206 -10.21 -17.92 -6.82
CA TYR A 206 -9.17 -17.03 -6.27
C TYR A 206 -9.12 -15.67 -6.99
N SER A 207 -9.27 -15.64 -8.31
CA SER A 207 -9.27 -14.40 -9.09
C SER A 207 -10.49 -13.52 -8.79
N ASP A 208 -11.67 -14.11 -8.60
CA ASP A 208 -12.89 -13.39 -8.25
C ASP A 208 -12.74 -12.76 -6.86
N GLN A 209 -12.24 -13.52 -5.87
CA GLN A 209 -11.97 -13.01 -4.52
C GLN A 209 -10.94 -11.86 -4.53
N TYR A 210 -9.85 -12.00 -5.29
CA TYR A 210 -8.87 -10.94 -5.46
C TYR A 210 -9.49 -9.66 -6.03
N ALA A 211 -10.38 -9.80 -7.03
CA ALA A 211 -11.05 -8.65 -7.61
C ALA A 211 -11.95 -7.94 -6.60
N GLU A 212 -12.71 -8.68 -5.78
CA GLU A 212 -13.54 -8.13 -4.70
C GLU A 212 -12.70 -7.40 -3.64
N ASP A 213 -11.59 -7.99 -3.23
CA ASP A 213 -10.67 -7.44 -2.23
C ASP A 213 -10.02 -6.15 -2.72
N MET A 214 -9.54 -6.14 -3.97
CA MET A 214 -8.96 -4.95 -4.57
C MET A 214 -10.00 -3.84 -4.79
N MET A 215 -11.22 -4.18 -5.21
CA MET A 215 -12.30 -3.19 -5.31
C MET A 215 -12.60 -2.56 -3.94
N SER A 216 -12.64 -3.35 -2.89
CA SER A 216 -12.88 -2.88 -1.52
C SER A 216 -11.74 -1.98 -1.04
N PHE A 217 -10.49 -2.40 -1.24
CA PHE A 217 -9.31 -1.58 -0.98
C PHE A 217 -9.40 -0.23 -1.69
N PHE A 218 -9.63 -0.22 -3.01
CA PHE A 218 -9.66 1.05 -3.77
C PHE A 218 -10.81 1.97 -3.37
N ARG A 219 -12.00 1.42 -3.06
CA ARG A 219 -13.12 2.23 -2.55
C ARG A 219 -12.75 2.92 -1.24
N ALA A 220 -12.18 2.19 -0.29
CA ALA A 220 -11.75 2.76 0.97
C ALA A 220 -10.65 3.82 0.78
N ARG A 221 -9.64 3.56 -0.07
CA ARG A 221 -8.57 4.54 -0.34
C ARG A 221 -9.08 5.79 -1.05
N ALA A 222 -10.06 5.67 -1.93
CA ALA A 222 -10.64 6.81 -2.65
C ALA A 222 -11.34 7.79 -1.70
N GLU A 223 -11.92 7.30 -0.60
CA GLU A 223 -12.53 8.15 0.43
C GLU A 223 -11.48 8.80 1.34
N GLU A 224 -10.37 8.12 1.61
CA GLU A 224 -9.35 8.56 2.57
C GLU A 224 -8.33 9.54 1.97
N LEU A 225 -8.13 9.54 0.65
CA LEU A 225 -7.19 10.43 -0.03
C LEU A 225 -7.72 11.87 -0.17
N VAL A 226 -6.85 12.86 0.07
CA VAL A 226 -7.16 14.29 -0.08
C VAL A 226 -7.43 14.66 -1.55
N ASP A 227 -6.71 14.04 -2.48
CA ASP A 227 -7.00 14.17 -3.91
C ASP A 227 -7.10 12.79 -4.55
N PRO A 228 -8.32 12.24 -4.74
CA PRO A 228 -8.49 10.96 -5.43
C PRO A 228 -8.09 11.03 -6.91
N ARG A 229 -7.81 12.24 -7.43
CA ARG A 229 -7.25 12.44 -8.78
C ARG A 229 -5.76 12.12 -8.88
N PHE A 230 -5.10 11.76 -7.77
CA PHE A 230 -3.85 10.99 -7.82
C PHE A 230 -4.15 9.66 -8.49
N PRO A 231 -3.83 9.48 -9.77
CA PRO A 231 -4.80 8.72 -10.50
C PRO A 231 -4.59 7.21 -10.37
N LEU A 232 -5.64 6.47 -10.02
CA LEU A 232 -5.60 5.03 -9.75
C LEU A 232 -5.26 4.17 -10.99
N GLY A 233 -3.97 4.05 -11.29
CA GLY A 233 -3.43 3.14 -12.30
C GLY A 233 -2.69 1.98 -11.66
N ILE A 234 -3.28 0.78 -11.71
CA ILE A 234 -2.53 -0.46 -11.49
C ILE A 234 -1.71 -0.70 -12.75
N ARG A 235 -0.40 -0.46 -12.73
CA ARG A 235 0.47 -1.13 -13.70
C ARG A 235 0.91 -2.47 -13.09
N ARG A 236 0.39 -3.54 -13.68
CA ARG A 236 0.88 -4.91 -13.51
C ARG A 236 2.17 -5.01 -14.33
N TYR A 237 3.31 -4.99 -13.67
CA TYR A 237 4.62 -4.95 -14.35
C TYR A 237 5.37 -6.28 -14.35
N SER A 238 4.79 -7.31 -13.75
CA SER A 238 5.30 -8.68 -13.81
C SER A 238 4.26 -9.58 -14.45
N THR A 239 4.71 -10.44 -15.37
CA THR A 239 3.92 -11.56 -15.92
C THR A 239 3.64 -12.62 -14.86
N ASN A 240 4.27 -12.52 -13.68
CA ASN A 240 4.07 -13.42 -12.57
C ASN A 240 3.02 -12.85 -11.59
N PRO A 241 1.88 -13.53 -11.34
CA PRO A 241 0.72 -12.99 -10.61
C PRO A 241 0.92 -12.72 -9.10
N THR A 242 2.15 -12.74 -8.58
CA THR A 242 2.37 -12.94 -7.13
C THR A 242 3.30 -11.96 -6.44
N TRP A 243 4.04 -11.08 -7.12
CA TRP A 243 5.15 -10.39 -6.44
C TRP A 243 5.23 -8.90 -6.76
N SER A 244 4.96 -8.11 -5.73
CA SER A 244 5.23 -6.67 -5.57
C SER A 244 4.41 -5.72 -6.45
N LEU A 245 3.22 -5.34 -5.96
CA LEU A 245 2.69 -4.02 -6.25
C LEU A 245 3.38 -3.03 -5.31
N THR A 246 4.11 -2.05 -5.84
CA THR A 246 4.14 -0.73 -5.22
C THR A 246 3.13 0.13 -5.95
N ILE A 247 2.09 0.59 -5.25
CA ILE A 247 1.10 1.48 -5.85
C ILE A 247 1.67 2.90 -5.88
N CYS A 248 2.13 3.33 -7.06
CA CYS A 248 2.30 4.73 -7.41
C CYS A 248 1.24 5.07 -8.47
N LEU A 249 0.27 5.89 -8.06
CA LEU A 249 -0.98 6.13 -8.79
C LEU A 249 -0.74 7.12 -9.96
N HIS A 250 -0.88 6.69 -11.23
CA HIS A 250 -1.14 7.59 -12.38
C HIS A 250 -2.20 7.07 -13.41
N ASN A 251 -2.98 7.96 -14.06
CA ASN A 251 -4.12 7.63 -14.95
C ASN A 251 -3.68 7.85 -16.38
N LYS A 252 -4.13 6.92 -17.23
CA LYS A 252 -4.88 7.29 -18.41
C LYS A 252 -6.18 6.48 -18.40
N ILE A 253 -7.30 7.17 -18.16
CA ILE A 253 -8.63 6.65 -18.44
C ILE A 253 -8.72 6.49 -19.95
N ASN A 254 -8.72 5.24 -20.43
CA ASN A 254 -9.49 4.79 -21.58
C ASN A 254 -9.44 3.26 -21.72
N LYS A 255 -10.61 2.63 -21.53
CA LYS A 255 -11.01 1.27 -21.94
C LYS A 255 -10.27 0.08 -21.31
N VAL A 256 -10.67 -0.31 -20.09
CA VAL A 256 -10.60 -1.73 -19.69
C VAL A 256 -11.98 -2.34 -19.92
N ASN A 257 -12.10 -3.06 -21.03
CA ASN A 257 -13.23 -3.95 -21.29
C ASN A 257 -13.02 -5.24 -20.46
N PRO A 258 -13.97 -5.64 -19.60
CA PRO A 258 -13.83 -6.82 -18.74
C PRO A 258 -13.60 -8.14 -19.50
N ASN A 259 -13.80 -8.18 -20.82
CA ASN A 259 -13.61 -9.37 -21.64
C ASN A 259 -12.16 -9.68 -22.07
N ASN A 260 -11.17 -8.86 -21.71
CA ASN A 260 -9.78 -9.06 -22.15
C ASN A 260 -8.82 -9.68 -21.11
N LEU A 261 -9.30 -10.09 -19.94
CA LEU A 261 -8.47 -10.77 -18.93
C LEU A 261 -7.99 -12.18 -19.37
N HIS A 262 -8.57 -12.76 -20.41
CA HIS A 262 -8.19 -14.08 -20.92
C HIS A 262 -6.98 -14.10 -21.87
N LYS A 263 -6.41 -12.95 -22.25
CA LYS A 263 -5.30 -12.88 -23.23
C LYS A 263 -3.90 -12.77 -22.64
N LEU A 264 -3.74 -12.82 -21.32
CA LEU A 264 -2.42 -12.71 -20.67
C LEU A 264 -1.76 -14.06 -20.31
N ASN A 265 -2.33 -15.20 -20.71
CA ASN A 265 -1.79 -16.53 -20.40
C ASN A 265 -1.20 -17.30 -21.61
N ASN A 266 -1.04 -16.65 -22.77
CA ASN A 266 -0.38 -17.26 -23.94
C ASN A 266 0.75 -16.35 -24.45
N ALA A 267 1.87 -16.31 -23.73
CA ALA A 267 3.21 -16.03 -24.22
C ALA A 267 4.22 -16.53 -23.19
#